data_AF-V2XTY3-F1
#
_entry.id   AF-V2XTY3-F1
#
_cell.length_a   1.000
_cell.length_b   1.000
_cell.length_c   1.000
_cell.angle_alpha   90.00
_cell.angle_beta   90.00
_cell.angle_gamma   90.00
#
_symmetry.space_group_name_H-M   'P 1'
#
loop_
_entity.id
_entity.type
_entity.pdbx_description
1 polymer ?
#
loop_
_entity_poly.entity_id
_entity_poly.type
_entity_poly.pdbx_seq_one_letter_code
_entity_poly.pdbx_strand_id
1 'polypeptide(L)'
;MEDTTSMKSWRLEVIGNCVQAEEYDSFIGGKPKLPPDIDIPKCELCGNELTFMFQVAFPQGHVWAGKSLAVFYCVESWHDRYCIPELPQRIVDADISEEFLRNYERNFHVIVFDTPIGKMVDTYQEKIAFQILKTIPEKQTKQEWDFVMGGRPIWIMGISEKPNTIAGIEKPALLLQIKEDFHFPILPTAPKQANPFAPGGLSLFPWYDLFVSNRIYFWGVQSNGTERIYISVQRP
;
A
#
# COMPACT_ATOMS: atom_id res chain seq x y z
N MET A 1 25.31 -20.18 17.75
CA MET A 1 24.24 -19.30 18.27
C MET A 1 23.99 -18.29 17.18
N GLU A 2 22.97 -18.54 16.37
CA GLU A 2 22.52 -17.59 15.36
C GLU A 2 22.08 -16.33 16.07
N ASP A 3 22.72 -15.21 15.71
CA ASP A 3 22.33 -13.88 16.12
C ASP A 3 20.92 -13.64 15.56
N THR A 4 19.89 -13.83 16.39
CA THR A 4 18.52 -13.43 16.06
C THR A 4 18.51 -11.91 16.03
N THR A 5 18.99 -11.32 14.94
CA THR A 5 18.78 -9.91 14.63
C THR A 5 17.28 -9.69 14.75
N SER A 6 16.85 -9.06 15.84
CA SER A 6 15.46 -8.71 16.06
C SER A 6 14.94 -8.03 14.79
N MET A 7 14.01 -8.68 14.10
CA MET A 7 13.34 -8.09 12.93
C MET A 7 12.72 -6.79 13.42
N LYS A 8 13.33 -5.67 13.03
CA LYS A 8 12.86 -4.34 13.42
C LYS A 8 11.46 -4.15 12.83
N SER A 9 10.54 -3.70 13.66
CA SER A 9 9.21 -3.27 13.25
C SER A 9 9.05 -1.79 13.54
N TRP A 10 8.20 -1.14 12.75
CA TRP A 10 7.79 0.22 13.02
C TRP A 10 6.28 0.32 12.97
N ARG A 11 5.68 0.96 13.97
CA ARG A 11 4.29 1.38 13.96
C ARG A 11 4.20 2.71 13.23
N LEU A 12 3.28 2.84 12.28
CA LEU A 12 2.99 4.11 11.65
C LEU A 12 1.71 4.65 12.29
N GLU A 13 1.88 5.65 13.15
CA GLU A 13 0.78 6.27 13.88
C GLU A 13 0.26 7.47 13.11
N VAL A 14 -1.05 7.53 12.89
CA VAL A 14 -1.71 8.67 12.25
C VAL A 14 -1.71 9.86 13.22
N ILE A 15 -1.08 10.96 12.85
CA ILE A 15 -1.00 12.18 13.67
C ILE A 15 -1.68 13.34 12.98
N GLY A 16 -2.95 13.53 13.36
CA GLY A 16 -3.73 14.75 13.11
C GLY A 16 -3.99 15.10 11.64
N ASN A 17 -4.89 16.06 11.47
CA ASN A 17 -5.17 16.68 10.19
C ASN A 17 -4.47 18.04 10.17
N CYS A 18 -3.42 18.17 9.37
CA CYS A 18 -2.71 19.43 9.16
C CYS A 18 -2.57 19.70 7.67
N VAL A 19 -2.01 20.85 7.32
CA VAL A 19 -1.68 21.15 5.92
C VAL A 19 -0.45 20.32 5.55
N GLN A 20 -0.50 19.67 4.39
CA GLN A 20 0.65 18.92 3.89
C GLN A 20 1.84 19.86 3.67
N ALA A 21 3.00 19.46 4.17
CA ALA A 21 4.24 20.18 4.06
C ALA A 21 5.31 19.35 3.33
N GLU A 22 6.30 20.03 2.75
CA GLU A 22 7.36 19.43 1.93
C GLU A 22 8.31 18.52 2.73
N GLU A 23 8.33 18.60 4.05
CA GLU A 23 9.15 17.74 4.91
C GLU A 23 8.51 16.37 5.19
N TYR A 24 7.24 16.16 4.87
CA TYR A 24 6.55 14.91 5.17
C TYR A 24 6.71 13.91 4.03
N ASP A 25 7.31 12.74 4.34
CA ASP A 25 7.53 11.66 3.36
C ASP A 25 6.69 10.40 3.64
N SER A 26 6.04 10.34 4.81
CA SER A 26 5.09 9.28 5.20
C SER A 26 3.75 9.90 5.57
N PHE A 27 2.69 9.63 4.80
CA PHE A 27 1.38 10.24 4.96
C PHE A 27 0.28 9.48 4.21
N ILE A 28 -0.97 9.71 4.61
CA ILE A 28 -2.19 9.27 3.95
C ILE A 28 -2.81 10.47 3.22
N GLY A 29 -3.32 10.26 2.01
CA GLY A 29 -4.04 11.28 1.25
C GLY A 29 -3.23 12.54 0.96
N GLY A 30 -3.90 13.61 0.55
CA GLY A 30 -3.24 14.81 0.06
C GLY A 30 -2.61 14.60 -1.32
N LYS A 31 -1.55 15.36 -1.61
CA LYS A 31 -0.80 15.30 -2.86
C LYS A 31 0.33 14.27 -2.77
N PRO A 32 0.44 13.32 -3.71
CA PRO A 32 1.57 12.40 -3.71
C PRO A 32 2.88 13.16 -3.93
N LYS A 33 3.98 12.59 -3.42
CA LYS A 33 5.32 12.96 -3.87
C LYS A 33 5.79 11.91 -4.86
N LEU A 34 6.15 12.31 -6.06
CA LEU A 34 6.64 11.40 -7.09
C LEU A 34 7.93 11.94 -7.72
N PRO A 35 8.78 11.05 -8.28
CA PRO A 35 9.84 11.48 -9.18
C PRO A 35 9.28 12.36 -10.31
N PRO A 36 10.04 13.36 -10.80
CA PRO A 36 9.54 14.37 -11.72
C PRO A 36 9.06 13.82 -13.08
N ASP A 37 9.54 12.63 -13.47
CA ASP A 37 9.22 12.00 -14.75
C ASP A 37 8.14 10.91 -14.62
N ILE A 38 7.47 10.83 -13.48
CA ILE A 38 6.41 9.86 -13.21
C ILE A 38 5.06 10.57 -13.14
N ASP A 39 4.19 10.24 -14.08
CA ASP A 39 2.80 10.68 -14.09
C ASP A 39 1.95 9.94 -13.04
N ILE A 40 0.81 10.53 -12.69
CA ILE A 40 -0.20 9.83 -11.89
C ILE A 40 -0.73 8.64 -12.71
N PRO A 41 -0.68 7.40 -12.17
CA PRO A 41 -1.07 6.23 -12.92
C PRO A 41 -2.57 6.22 -13.21
N LYS A 42 -2.95 5.57 -14.31
CA LYS A 42 -4.35 5.39 -14.72
C LYS A 42 -4.77 3.95 -14.52
N CYS A 43 -6.05 3.76 -14.20
CA CYS A 43 -6.66 2.44 -14.19
C CYS A 43 -6.68 1.86 -15.61
N GLU A 44 -6.07 0.70 -15.81
CA GLU A 44 -6.05 0.00 -17.09
C GLU A 44 -7.44 -0.54 -17.49
N LEU A 45 -8.36 -0.62 -16.52
CA LEU A 45 -9.71 -1.17 -16.75
C LEU A 45 -10.75 -0.11 -17.12
N CYS A 46 -10.64 1.12 -16.61
CA CYS A 46 -11.60 2.20 -16.90
C CYS A 46 -10.97 3.47 -17.50
N GLY A 47 -9.64 3.60 -17.48
CA GLY A 47 -8.92 4.75 -18.02
C GLY A 47 -8.85 5.98 -17.10
N ASN A 48 -9.57 5.98 -15.97
CA ASN A 48 -9.54 7.09 -15.02
C ASN A 48 -8.23 7.13 -14.26
N GLU A 49 -7.86 8.33 -13.80
CA GLU A 49 -6.72 8.53 -12.91
C GLU A 49 -6.92 7.75 -11.60
N LEU A 50 -5.91 6.99 -11.18
CA LEU A 50 -5.95 6.27 -9.92
C LEU A 50 -5.85 7.27 -8.77
N THR A 51 -6.55 6.97 -7.68
CA THR A 51 -6.55 7.80 -6.48
C THR A 51 -5.34 7.46 -5.63
N PHE A 52 -4.54 8.47 -5.30
CA PHE A 52 -3.48 8.36 -4.33
C PHE A 52 -4.05 8.03 -2.94
N MET A 53 -3.63 6.90 -2.37
CA MET A 53 -4.10 6.40 -1.09
C MET A 53 -3.18 6.86 0.04
N PHE A 54 -1.90 6.52 -0.05
CA PHE A 54 -0.89 6.84 0.94
C PHE A 54 0.52 6.69 0.37
N GLN A 55 1.50 7.26 1.08
CA GLN A 55 2.92 7.10 0.85
C GLN A 55 3.63 6.80 2.17
N VAL A 56 4.63 5.92 2.14
CA VAL A 56 5.50 5.66 3.29
C VAL A 56 6.96 5.72 2.86
N ALA A 57 7.78 6.44 3.63
CA ALA A 57 9.23 6.41 3.52
C ALA A 57 9.83 5.39 4.51
N PHE A 58 10.69 4.52 4.00
CA PHE A 58 11.32 3.47 4.79
C PHE A 58 12.49 4.03 5.62
N PRO A 59 12.45 3.90 6.96
CA PRO A 59 13.43 4.47 7.87
C PRO A 59 14.74 3.69 7.81
N GLN A 60 15.78 4.28 8.39
CA GLN A 60 17.07 3.62 8.57
C GLN A 60 16.92 2.29 9.34
N GLY A 61 17.54 1.25 8.81
CA GLY A 61 17.46 -0.12 9.33
C GLY A 61 16.31 -0.95 8.76
N HIS A 62 15.42 -0.39 7.94
CA HIS A 62 14.50 -1.16 7.11
C HIS A 62 15.24 -1.75 5.90
N VAL A 63 14.78 -2.88 5.35
CA VAL A 63 15.42 -3.53 4.18
C VAL A 63 15.47 -2.63 2.95
N TRP A 64 14.53 -1.70 2.84
CA TRP A 64 14.41 -0.73 1.75
C TRP A 64 14.67 0.71 2.24
N ALA A 65 15.50 0.88 3.28
CA ALA A 65 15.81 2.19 3.85
C ALA A 65 16.22 3.21 2.78
N GLY A 66 15.68 4.44 2.88
CA GLY A 66 15.94 5.53 1.93
C GLY A 66 15.06 5.53 0.68
N LYS A 67 14.14 4.56 0.55
CA LYS A 67 13.10 4.53 -0.48
C LYS A 67 11.75 4.92 0.10
N SER A 68 10.87 5.37 -0.79
CA SER A 68 9.46 5.58 -0.55
C SER A 68 8.62 4.65 -1.40
N LEU A 69 7.45 4.28 -0.89
CA LEU A 69 6.42 3.51 -1.56
C LEU A 69 5.14 4.34 -1.57
N ALA A 70 4.58 4.61 -2.75
CA ALA A 70 3.30 5.29 -2.95
C ALA A 70 2.28 4.32 -3.55
N VAL A 71 1.06 4.30 -3.00
CA VAL A 71 -0.02 3.41 -3.45
C VAL A 71 -1.16 4.21 -4.07
N PHE A 72 -1.60 3.76 -5.24
CA PHE A 72 -2.72 4.32 -5.98
C PHE A 72 -3.79 3.24 -6.21
N TYR A 73 -5.07 3.61 -6.17
CA TYR A 73 -6.19 2.67 -6.32
C TYR A 73 -7.38 3.29 -7.07
N CYS A 74 -8.08 2.48 -7.86
CA CYS A 74 -9.27 2.90 -8.60
C CYS A 74 -10.48 2.90 -7.66
N VAL A 75 -10.97 4.10 -7.33
CA VAL A 75 -12.18 4.29 -6.51
C VAL A 75 -13.41 4.59 -7.36
N GLU A 76 -13.24 4.93 -8.64
CA GLU A 76 -14.33 5.44 -9.49
C GLU A 76 -15.12 4.37 -10.21
N SER A 77 -14.57 3.16 -10.35
CA SER A 77 -15.21 2.04 -11.03
C SER A 77 -15.07 0.78 -10.20
N TRP A 78 -16.19 0.05 -10.08
CA TRP A 78 -16.18 -1.26 -9.46
C TRP A 78 -15.80 -2.32 -10.50
N HIS A 79 -14.82 -3.15 -10.15
CA HIS A 79 -14.34 -4.23 -11.00
C HIS A 79 -14.49 -5.56 -10.26
N ASP A 80 -15.58 -6.30 -10.49
CA ASP A 80 -15.93 -7.52 -9.74
C ASP A 80 -14.77 -8.51 -9.57
N ARG A 81 -13.96 -8.70 -10.62
CA ARG A 81 -12.83 -9.65 -10.63
C ARG A 81 -11.52 -9.07 -10.10
N TYR A 82 -11.46 -7.76 -9.90
CA TYR A 82 -10.24 -7.03 -9.53
C TYR A 82 -10.46 -6.13 -8.31
N CYS A 83 -11.54 -6.32 -7.54
CA CYS A 83 -11.82 -5.55 -6.33
C CYS A 83 -10.79 -5.82 -5.22
N ILE A 84 -10.03 -6.90 -5.34
CA ILE A 84 -8.82 -7.22 -4.62
C ILE A 84 -7.70 -7.51 -5.64
N PRO A 85 -6.42 -7.42 -5.25
CA PRO A 85 -5.35 -7.85 -6.13
C PRO A 85 -5.50 -9.34 -6.46
N GLU A 86 -5.18 -9.72 -7.69
CA GLU A 86 -5.24 -11.13 -8.10
C GLU A 86 -4.39 -11.99 -7.16
N LEU A 87 -4.89 -13.17 -6.82
CA LEU A 87 -4.21 -14.11 -5.94
C LEU A 87 -3.86 -15.36 -6.75
N PRO A 88 -2.66 -15.94 -6.57
CA PRO A 88 -2.37 -17.26 -7.11
C PRO A 88 -3.33 -18.29 -6.50
N GLN A 89 -3.55 -19.42 -7.19
CA GLN A 89 -4.46 -20.48 -6.73
C GLN A 89 -4.15 -20.97 -5.30
N ARG A 90 -2.88 -20.94 -4.91
CA ARG A 90 -2.40 -21.18 -3.56
C ARG A 90 -1.38 -20.11 -3.23
N ILE A 91 -1.64 -19.31 -2.19
CA ILE A 91 -0.76 -18.22 -1.75
C ILE A 91 0.37 -18.76 -0.86
N VAL A 92 0.06 -19.74 -0.01
CA VAL A 92 1.05 -20.37 0.87
C VAL A 92 2.13 -21.02 0.02
N ASP A 93 3.36 -20.54 0.19
CA ASP A 93 4.54 -20.96 -0.56
C ASP A 93 4.41 -20.75 -2.08
N ALA A 94 3.63 -19.75 -2.50
CA ALA A 94 3.47 -19.42 -3.91
C ALA A 94 4.76 -18.90 -4.53
N ASP A 95 5.02 -19.31 -5.78
CA ASP A 95 6.01 -18.67 -6.64
C ASP A 95 5.33 -17.64 -7.52
N ILE A 96 5.52 -16.37 -7.20
CA ILE A 96 4.95 -15.25 -7.95
C ILE A 96 5.85 -14.97 -9.15
N SER A 97 5.41 -15.33 -10.35
CA SER A 97 6.22 -15.18 -11.56
C SER A 97 6.34 -13.72 -12.01
N GLU A 98 7.37 -13.40 -12.80
CA GLU A 98 7.49 -12.07 -13.42
C GLU A 98 6.34 -11.79 -14.39
N GLU A 99 5.86 -12.81 -15.11
CA GLU A 99 4.71 -12.71 -16.02
C GLU A 99 3.43 -12.32 -15.26
N PHE A 100 3.22 -12.88 -14.07
CA PHE A 100 2.10 -12.50 -13.21
C PHE A 100 2.19 -11.01 -12.84
N LEU A 101 3.35 -10.57 -12.33
CA LEU A 101 3.55 -9.18 -11.91
C LEU A 101 3.37 -8.16 -13.04
N ARG A 102 3.69 -8.51 -14.29
CA ARG A 102 3.55 -7.61 -15.44
C ARG A 102 2.10 -7.19 -15.74
N ASN A 103 1.13 -7.99 -15.36
CA ASN A 103 -0.28 -7.76 -15.67
C ASN A 103 -1.16 -7.63 -14.41
N TYR A 104 -0.54 -7.52 -13.25
CA TYR A 104 -1.22 -7.63 -11.96
C TYR A 104 -1.77 -6.29 -11.45
N GLU A 105 -1.07 -5.19 -11.74
CA GLU A 105 -1.40 -3.84 -11.29
C GLU A 105 -2.35 -3.12 -12.26
N ARG A 106 -3.60 -3.60 -12.38
CA ARG A 106 -4.56 -3.06 -13.38
C ARG A 106 -5.41 -1.89 -12.89
N ASN A 107 -5.91 -2.00 -11.66
CA ASN A 107 -6.78 -0.98 -11.04
C ASN A 107 -6.15 -0.40 -9.78
N PHE A 108 -4.88 -0.68 -9.56
CA PHE A 108 -4.04 -0.12 -8.52
C PHE A 108 -2.62 -0.04 -9.08
N HIS A 109 -1.78 0.75 -8.45
CA HIS A 109 -0.38 0.83 -8.82
C HIS A 109 0.48 1.13 -7.60
N VAL A 110 1.66 0.53 -7.53
CA VAL A 110 2.62 0.81 -6.46
C VAL A 110 3.90 1.37 -7.05
N ILE A 111 4.25 2.59 -6.65
CA ILE A 111 5.44 3.28 -7.13
C ILE A 111 6.48 3.26 -6.02
N VAL A 112 7.65 2.70 -6.32
CA VAL A 112 8.81 2.67 -5.44
C VAL A 112 9.89 3.57 -6.01
N PHE A 113 10.43 4.46 -5.20
CA PHE A 113 11.43 5.43 -5.65
C PHE A 113 12.35 5.84 -4.49
N ASP A 114 13.50 6.43 -4.81
CA ASP A 114 14.39 6.97 -3.78
C ASP A 114 13.73 8.19 -3.14
N THR A 115 13.57 8.20 -1.81
CA THR A 115 12.82 9.25 -1.11
C THR A 115 13.24 10.68 -1.49
N PRO A 116 14.55 11.02 -1.62
CA PRO A 116 14.97 12.39 -1.92
C PRO A 116 14.60 12.92 -3.31
N ILE A 117 14.24 12.06 -4.26
CA ILE A 117 13.85 12.51 -5.61
C ILE A 117 12.36 12.81 -5.74
N GLY A 118 11.56 12.42 -4.74
CA GLY A 118 10.13 12.68 -4.71
C GLY A 118 9.83 14.18 -4.56
N LYS A 119 8.96 14.70 -5.42
CA LYS A 119 8.47 16.08 -5.38
C LYS A 119 6.95 16.08 -5.34
N MET A 120 6.37 17.04 -4.63
CA MET A 120 4.92 17.16 -4.55
C MET A 120 4.34 17.39 -5.95
N VAL A 121 3.31 16.61 -6.30
CA VAL A 121 2.62 16.75 -7.59
C VAL A 121 1.49 17.77 -7.43
N ASP A 122 1.80 19.04 -7.67
CA ASP A 122 0.86 20.14 -7.45
C ASP A 122 -0.39 20.12 -8.32
N THR A 123 -0.32 19.44 -9.47
CA THR A 123 -1.43 19.27 -10.40
C THR A 123 -2.41 18.18 -9.97
N TYR A 124 -2.07 17.35 -8.97
CA TYR A 124 -2.94 16.30 -8.49
C TYR A 124 -4.12 16.87 -7.71
N GLN A 125 -5.33 16.41 -8.03
CA GLN A 125 -6.54 16.77 -7.30
C GLN A 125 -6.74 15.82 -6.11
N GLU A 126 -6.57 16.34 -4.91
CA GLU A 126 -6.72 15.60 -3.67
C GLU A 126 -8.15 15.03 -3.51
N LYS A 127 -8.25 13.76 -3.11
CA LYS A 127 -9.53 13.09 -2.82
C LYS A 127 -9.58 12.59 -1.36
N ILE A 128 -8.49 12.03 -0.86
CA ILE A 128 -8.35 11.59 0.54
C ILE A 128 -7.78 12.74 1.37
N ALA A 129 -8.35 12.96 2.55
CA ALA A 129 -7.89 13.98 3.49
C ALA A 129 -6.47 13.65 3.97
N PHE A 130 -5.60 14.66 3.97
CA PHE A 130 -4.21 14.49 4.38
C PHE A 130 -4.07 14.15 5.87
N GLN A 131 -3.27 13.13 6.18
CA GLN A 131 -2.90 12.77 7.54
C GLN A 131 -1.42 12.33 7.61
N ILE A 132 -0.67 12.81 8.61
CA ILE A 132 0.75 12.43 8.77
C ILE A 132 0.84 11.00 9.33
N LEU A 133 1.79 10.21 8.83
CA LEU A 133 2.18 8.93 9.42
C LEU A 133 3.51 9.07 10.17
N LYS A 134 3.46 9.14 11.49
CA LYS A 134 4.68 9.14 12.31
C LYS A 134 5.19 7.71 12.47
N THR A 135 6.45 7.52 12.09
CA THR A 135 7.13 6.23 12.21
C THR A 135 7.72 6.07 13.60
N ILE A 136 7.29 5.04 14.33
CA ILE A 136 7.71 4.75 15.71
C ILE A 136 8.37 3.37 15.74
N PRO A 137 9.67 3.28 16.07
CA PRO A 137 10.37 1.99 16.15
C PRO A 137 9.85 1.18 17.33
N GLU A 138 9.60 -0.11 17.08
CA GLU A 138 9.01 -1.02 18.05
C GLU A 138 9.79 -2.33 18.10
N LYS A 139 9.70 -3.01 19.25
CA LYS A 139 10.37 -4.31 19.44
C LYS A 139 9.53 -5.49 18.97
N GLN A 140 8.23 -5.30 18.86
CA GLN A 140 7.25 -6.32 18.52
C GLN A 140 6.17 -5.70 17.65
N THR A 141 5.53 -6.52 16.84
CA THR A 141 4.36 -6.13 16.05
C THR A 141 3.10 -6.45 16.84
N LYS A 142 2.08 -5.57 16.84
CA LYS A 142 0.81 -5.79 17.55
C LYS A 142 -0.40 -5.67 16.62
N GLN A 143 -1.41 -6.52 16.84
CA GLN A 143 -2.57 -6.69 15.96
C GLN A 143 -3.45 -5.44 15.85
N GLU A 144 -3.49 -4.62 16.90
CA GLU A 144 -4.32 -3.43 16.95
C GLU A 144 -3.82 -2.27 16.08
N TRP A 145 -2.59 -2.34 15.57
CA TRP A 145 -1.98 -1.27 14.77
C TRP A 145 -2.52 -1.26 13.35
N ASP A 146 -2.89 -0.06 12.89
CA ASP A 146 -3.43 0.15 11.55
C ASP A 146 -2.37 -0.07 10.46
N PHE A 147 -1.16 0.45 10.68
CA PHE A 147 -0.03 0.31 9.76
C PHE A 147 1.19 -0.21 10.49
N VAL A 148 1.81 -1.25 9.92
CA VAL A 148 3.07 -1.80 10.41
C VAL A 148 4.05 -1.94 9.25
N MET A 149 5.24 -1.37 9.42
CA MET A 149 6.33 -1.50 8.47
C MET A 149 7.37 -2.50 8.98
N GLY A 150 7.81 -3.40 8.11
CA GLY A 150 8.69 -4.50 8.48
C GLY A 150 8.09 -5.44 9.53
N GLY A 151 8.96 -5.99 10.37
CA GLY A 151 8.56 -6.86 11.47
C GLY A 151 7.98 -8.22 11.05
N ARG A 152 7.19 -8.80 11.94
CA ARG A 152 6.46 -10.06 11.68
C ARG A 152 5.06 -9.77 11.13
N PRO A 153 4.60 -10.50 10.10
CA PRO A 153 3.22 -10.39 9.62
C PRO A 153 2.23 -10.82 10.72
N ILE A 154 1.09 -10.13 10.78
CA ILE A 154 -0.03 -10.50 11.66
C ILE A 154 -1.09 -11.19 10.82
N TRP A 155 -1.24 -12.50 10.96
CA TRP A 155 -2.23 -13.27 10.21
C TRP A 155 -3.58 -13.31 10.93
N ILE A 156 -4.68 -13.01 10.23
CA ILE A 156 -6.04 -13.02 10.81
C ILE A 156 -6.38 -14.42 11.35
N MET A 157 -6.05 -15.47 10.59
CA MET A 157 -6.37 -16.86 10.92
C MET A 157 -5.19 -17.64 11.52
N GLY A 158 -4.09 -16.96 11.86
CA GLY A 158 -2.85 -17.61 12.33
C GLY A 158 -2.12 -18.45 11.25
N ILE A 159 -2.61 -18.48 10.02
CA ILE A 159 -2.03 -19.22 8.89
C ILE A 159 -1.18 -18.26 8.05
N SER A 160 0.07 -18.66 7.80
CA SER A 160 0.99 -17.90 6.96
C SER A 160 0.60 -17.97 5.50
N GLU A 161 0.36 -16.81 4.89
CA GLU A 161 0.16 -16.63 3.44
C GLU A 161 1.33 -15.87 2.81
N LYS A 162 2.53 -16.10 3.34
CA LYS A 162 3.76 -15.56 2.78
C LYS A 162 4.08 -16.26 1.45
N PRO A 163 4.40 -15.53 0.36
CA PRO A 163 4.90 -16.12 -0.87
C PRO A 163 6.31 -16.72 -0.67
N ASN A 164 6.62 -17.78 -1.40
CA ASN A 164 7.94 -18.41 -1.40
C ASN A 164 8.96 -17.57 -2.18
N THR A 165 8.60 -17.19 -3.41
CA THR A 165 9.42 -16.34 -4.28
C THR A 165 8.60 -15.23 -4.95
N ILE A 166 9.28 -14.15 -5.32
CA ILE A 166 8.74 -13.08 -6.18
C ILE A 166 9.73 -12.87 -7.32
N ALA A 167 9.27 -13.00 -8.56
CA ALA A 167 10.09 -12.97 -9.77
C ALA A 167 11.32 -13.90 -9.69
N GLY A 168 11.14 -15.10 -9.10
CA GLY A 168 12.22 -16.06 -8.88
C GLY A 168 13.22 -15.70 -7.78
N ILE A 169 13.00 -14.60 -7.05
CA ILE A 169 13.84 -14.18 -5.93
C ILE A 169 13.27 -14.74 -4.63
N GLU A 170 14.09 -15.50 -3.91
CA GLU A 170 13.73 -16.12 -2.64
C GLU A 170 13.63 -15.11 -1.49
N LYS A 171 12.94 -15.55 -0.42
CA LYS A 171 12.84 -14.84 0.86
C LYS A 171 12.32 -13.40 0.73
N PRO A 172 11.14 -13.19 0.13
CA PRO A 172 10.52 -11.88 0.09
C PRO A 172 10.36 -11.30 1.50
N ALA A 173 10.65 -10.00 1.62
CA ALA A 173 10.55 -9.25 2.87
C ALA A 173 9.15 -8.65 3.01
N LEU A 174 8.61 -8.65 4.23
CA LEU A 174 7.43 -7.85 4.52
C LEU A 174 7.86 -6.38 4.59
N LEU A 175 7.34 -5.54 3.70
CA LEU A 175 7.65 -4.11 3.68
C LEU A 175 6.66 -3.35 4.55
N LEU A 176 5.38 -3.63 4.35
CA LEU A 176 4.27 -2.94 4.98
C LEU A 176 3.10 -3.91 5.14
N GLN A 177 2.30 -3.73 6.17
CA GLN A 177 0.97 -4.31 6.28
C GLN A 177 -0.01 -3.26 6.79
N ILE A 178 -1.25 -3.35 6.31
CA ILE A 178 -2.37 -2.50 6.69
C ILE A 178 -3.44 -3.39 7.28
N LYS A 179 -3.97 -3.00 8.43
CA LYS A 179 -5.05 -3.69 9.13
C LYS A 179 -6.34 -3.73 8.28
N GLU A 180 -7.09 -4.80 8.42
CA GLU A 180 -8.48 -4.87 7.93
C GLU A 180 -9.32 -3.73 8.50
N ASP A 181 -10.40 -3.38 7.79
CA ASP A 181 -11.34 -2.31 8.18
C ASP A 181 -10.69 -0.93 8.37
N PHE A 182 -9.48 -0.72 7.83
CA PHE A 182 -8.88 0.60 7.76
C PHE A 182 -9.58 1.44 6.68
N HIS A 183 -10.09 2.61 7.08
CA HIS A 183 -10.83 3.50 6.21
C HIS A 183 -10.04 4.77 5.91
N PHE A 184 -10.00 5.16 4.63
CA PHE A 184 -9.31 6.37 4.17
C PHE A 184 -10.28 7.55 4.11
N PRO A 185 -10.23 8.52 5.05
CA PRO A 185 -11.22 9.61 5.09
C PRO A 185 -11.13 10.48 3.83
N ILE A 186 -12.26 10.82 3.22
CA ILE A 186 -12.27 11.63 2.00
C ILE A 186 -12.62 13.09 2.26
N LEU A 187 -12.17 13.96 1.36
CA LEU A 187 -12.58 15.36 1.35
C LEU A 187 -14.08 15.48 1.02
N PRO A 188 -14.79 16.49 1.55
CA PRO A 188 -16.22 16.68 1.27
C PRO A 188 -16.55 16.83 -0.23
N THR A 189 -15.58 17.31 -1.01
CA THR A 189 -15.69 17.51 -2.47
C THR A 189 -15.29 16.30 -3.30
N ALA A 190 -14.73 15.26 -2.67
CA ALA A 190 -14.27 14.07 -3.38
C ALA A 190 -15.47 13.23 -3.86
N PRO A 191 -15.37 12.59 -5.04
CA PRO A 191 -16.40 11.66 -5.49
C PRO A 191 -16.52 10.48 -4.51
N LYS A 192 -17.70 9.86 -4.43
CA LYS A 192 -17.87 8.64 -3.62
C LYS A 192 -17.26 7.44 -4.34
N GLN A 193 -16.77 6.46 -3.56
CA GLN A 193 -16.26 5.21 -4.13
C GLN A 193 -17.38 4.44 -4.82
N ALA A 194 -17.10 3.85 -5.97
CA ALA A 194 -18.02 2.94 -6.64
C ALA A 194 -18.33 1.73 -5.74
N ASN A 195 -19.61 1.48 -5.53
CA ASN A 195 -20.09 0.35 -4.73
C ASN A 195 -21.35 -0.23 -5.39
N PRO A 196 -21.27 -1.42 -6.03
CA PRO A 196 -22.40 -2.00 -6.76
C PRO A 196 -23.53 -2.46 -5.83
N PHE A 197 -23.27 -2.57 -4.53
CA PHE A 197 -24.23 -2.98 -3.52
C PHE A 197 -24.99 -1.79 -2.90
N ALA A 198 -24.55 -0.55 -3.17
CA ALA A 198 -25.20 0.64 -2.67
C ALA A 198 -26.28 1.14 -3.64
N PRO A 199 -27.39 1.72 -3.14
CA PRO A 199 -28.37 2.40 -3.98
C PRO A 199 -27.69 3.51 -4.80
N GLY A 200 -27.79 3.42 -6.14
CA GLY A 200 -27.15 4.38 -7.04
C GLY A 200 -25.69 4.06 -7.39
N GLY A 201 -25.15 2.91 -6.98
CA GLY A 201 -23.82 2.44 -7.39
C GLY A 201 -22.64 3.15 -6.71
N LEU A 202 -22.90 3.96 -5.69
CA LEU A 202 -21.91 4.77 -4.98
C LEU A 202 -21.99 4.54 -3.47
N SER A 203 -20.84 4.44 -2.82
CA SER A 203 -20.73 4.33 -1.37
C SER A 203 -21.37 5.53 -0.67
N LEU A 204 -22.17 5.24 0.36
CA LEU A 204 -22.78 6.26 1.21
C LEU A 204 -21.81 6.83 2.26
N PHE A 205 -20.64 6.20 2.41
CA PHE A 205 -19.71 6.50 3.49
C PHE A 205 -18.76 7.67 3.15
N PRO A 206 -18.27 8.42 4.16
CA PRO A 206 -17.28 9.49 3.99
C PRO A 206 -15.83 8.98 3.99
N TRP A 207 -15.59 7.81 3.40
CA TRP A 207 -14.25 7.23 3.24
C TRP A 207 -14.16 6.35 1.99
N TYR A 208 -12.94 6.01 1.61
CA TYR A 208 -12.63 4.95 0.65
C TYR A 208 -12.09 3.71 1.37
N ASP A 209 -12.36 2.56 0.78
CA ASP A 209 -11.81 1.27 1.18
C ASP A 209 -10.78 0.80 0.15
N LEU A 210 -9.60 0.40 0.63
CA LEU A 210 -8.57 -0.23 -0.21
C LEU A 210 -8.78 -1.74 -0.19
N PHE A 211 -8.90 -2.36 -1.37
CA PHE A 211 -9.07 -3.81 -1.52
C PHE A 211 -10.19 -4.42 -0.66
N VAL A 212 -11.33 -3.74 -0.63
CA VAL A 212 -12.54 -4.14 0.13
C VAL A 212 -12.25 -4.32 1.63
N SER A 213 -11.35 -3.49 2.17
CA SER A 213 -10.99 -3.43 3.59
C SER A 213 -10.43 -4.72 4.17
N ASN A 214 -9.83 -5.56 3.32
CA ASN A 214 -9.06 -6.70 3.78
C ASN A 214 -7.78 -6.26 4.50
N ARG A 215 -7.17 -7.16 5.28
CA ARG A 215 -5.79 -6.96 5.73
C ARG A 215 -4.85 -7.10 4.54
N ILE A 216 -3.94 -6.15 4.38
CA ILE A 216 -3.09 -6.02 3.19
C ILE A 216 -1.63 -6.27 3.60
N TYR A 217 -0.89 -7.03 2.80
CA TYR A 217 0.54 -7.27 2.99
C TYR A 217 1.31 -6.92 1.73
N PHE A 218 2.31 -6.06 1.86
CA PHE A 218 3.22 -5.69 0.78
C PHE A 218 4.51 -6.50 0.93
N TRP A 219 4.75 -7.40 -0.01
CA TRP A 219 5.95 -8.24 -0.07
C TRP A 219 6.92 -7.69 -1.09
N GLY A 220 8.16 -7.45 -0.68
CA GLY A 220 9.20 -6.86 -1.52
C GLY A 220 10.37 -7.79 -1.76
N VAL A 221 10.90 -7.74 -2.98
CA VAL A 221 12.23 -8.25 -3.34
C VAL A 221 13.00 -7.18 -4.11
N GLN A 222 14.32 -7.23 -4.01
CA GLN A 222 15.21 -6.36 -4.76
C GLN A 222 16.31 -7.20 -5.41
N SER A 223 16.52 -7.02 -6.71
CA SER A 223 17.61 -7.66 -7.45
C SER A 223 18.11 -6.73 -8.55
N ASN A 224 19.44 -6.58 -8.64
CA ASN A 224 20.10 -5.75 -9.66
C ASN A 224 19.53 -4.32 -9.77
N GLY A 225 19.17 -3.71 -8.64
CA GLY A 225 18.59 -2.36 -8.59
C GLY A 225 17.15 -2.26 -9.07
N THR A 226 16.46 -3.39 -9.30
CA THR A 226 15.04 -3.44 -9.60
C THR A 226 14.27 -3.89 -8.35
N GLU A 227 13.34 -3.05 -7.90
CA GLU A 227 12.37 -3.39 -6.87
C GLU A 227 11.13 -4.07 -7.49
N ARG A 228 10.64 -5.13 -6.84
CA ARG A 228 9.37 -5.77 -7.18
C ARG A 228 8.52 -5.92 -5.93
N ILE A 229 7.23 -5.66 -6.07
CA ILE A 229 6.24 -5.80 -5.01
C ILE A 229 5.17 -6.80 -5.45
N TYR A 230 4.73 -7.63 -4.51
CA TYR A 230 3.50 -8.40 -4.62
C TYR A 230 2.63 -8.07 -3.41
N ILE A 231 1.32 -7.87 -3.63
CA ILE A 231 0.36 -7.61 -2.57
C ILE A 231 -0.47 -8.88 -2.34
N SER A 232 -0.51 -9.37 -1.10
CA SER A 232 -1.52 -10.35 -0.70
C SER A 232 -2.53 -9.71 0.23
N VAL A 233 -3.73 -10.28 0.28
CA VAL A 233 -4.80 -9.82 1.16
C VAL A 233 -5.40 -10.99 1.93
N GLN A 234 -5.76 -10.75 3.20
CA GLN A 234 -6.54 -11.68 4.02
C GLN A 234 -7.85 -11.04 4.41
N ARG A 235 -8.94 -11.78 4.19
CA ARG A 235 -10.26 -11.37 4.60
C ARG A 235 -10.47 -11.67 6.10
N PRO A 236 -11.06 -10.74 6.88
CA PRO A 236 -11.53 -11.02 8.23
C PRO A 236 -12.60 -12.10 8.31
#